data_AF-A0A7V9TGU0-F1
#
_entry.id   AF-A0A7V9TGU0-F1
#
_cell.length_a   1.000
_cell.length_b   1.000
_cell.length_c   1.000
_cell.angle_alpha   90.00
_cell.angle_beta   90.00
_cell.angle_gamma   90.00
#
_symmetry.space_group_name_H-M   'P 1'
#
loop_
_entity.id
_entity.type
_entity.pdbx_description
1 polymer ?
#
loop_
_entity_poly.entity_id
_entity_poly.type
_entity_poly.pdbx_seq_one_letter_code
_entity_poly.pdbx_strand_id
1 'polypeptide(L)'
;MSVQPTDSTSSNFNSGTEPLSTPDVLRLLKENDIRFLNFQFVDILGITKSVEVPASQFDKSLDRGITFDGSGIEGFTRVEESDLLLRPDPSTFRVLPWEQSGQRSGRMICDVQRANGSEFEGDPRATLRRSIEKLSERGYTAQIGAEVEFYLTDPRNGHDHNISSAKRAGYFDPLPEDREEVARREMVVMLEALGFEVESSHHDRGAGQHGIDFRHSDPL
;
A
#
# COMPACT_ATOMS: atom_id res chain seq x y z
N MET A 1 5.67 -42.60 12.67
CA MET A 1 5.59 -42.06 11.30
C MET A 1 5.83 -40.56 11.44
N SER A 2 7.05 -40.13 11.11
CA SER A 2 7.53 -38.76 11.32
C SER A 2 7.05 -37.88 10.17
N VAL A 3 6.23 -36.87 10.47
CA VAL A 3 5.84 -35.84 9.52
C VAL A 3 6.68 -34.62 9.83
N GLN A 4 7.61 -34.28 8.94
CA GLN A 4 8.38 -33.05 9.02
C GLN A 4 7.50 -31.85 8.64
N PRO A 5 7.71 -30.66 9.23
CA PRO A 5 7.03 -29.46 8.79
C PRO A 5 7.53 -29.06 7.40
N THR A 6 6.61 -28.72 6.52
CA THR A 6 6.88 -28.05 5.24
C THR A 6 7.53 -26.70 5.51
N ASP A 7 8.62 -26.43 4.79
CA ASP A 7 9.39 -25.18 4.83
C ASP A 7 8.48 -23.96 4.81
N SER A 8 8.39 -23.28 5.95
CA SER A 8 7.99 -21.89 6.00
C SER A 8 9.17 -21.10 5.43
N THR A 9 9.10 -20.74 4.14
CA THR A 9 9.91 -19.64 3.62
C THR A 9 9.41 -18.36 4.26
N SER A 10 9.88 -18.10 5.48
CA SER A 10 9.92 -16.78 6.07
C SER A 10 10.67 -15.90 5.10
N SER A 11 9.95 -15.04 4.37
CA SER A 11 10.56 -13.99 3.59
C SER A 11 11.36 -13.13 4.55
N ASN A 12 12.68 -13.16 4.42
CA ASN A 12 13.60 -12.26 5.11
C ASN A 12 13.27 -10.83 4.67
N PHE A 13 12.26 -10.22 5.30
CA PHE A 13 12.04 -8.79 5.17
C PHE A 13 13.12 -8.11 5.97
N ASN A 14 13.96 -7.41 5.20
CA ASN A 14 15.11 -6.66 5.66
C ASN A 14 14.66 -5.68 6.75
N SER A 15 14.95 -6.00 8.02
CA SER A 15 14.93 -5.05 9.14
C SER A 15 16.15 -4.10 9.10
N GLY A 16 16.77 -3.97 7.93
CA GLY A 16 17.98 -3.19 7.67
C GLY A 16 17.63 -1.72 7.40
N THR A 17 18.27 -0.85 8.17
CA THR A 17 18.11 0.60 8.26
C THR A 17 18.49 1.41 7.00
N GLU A 18 18.69 0.77 5.86
CA GLU A 18 19.08 1.43 4.60
C GLU A 18 17.96 1.26 3.56
N PRO A 19 17.48 2.35 2.93
CA PRO A 19 16.46 2.26 1.91
C PRO A 19 16.97 1.43 0.73
N LEU A 20 16.10 0.59 0.17
CA LEU A 20 16.45 -0.23 -0.99
C LEU A 20 16.93 0.64 -2.15
N SER A 21 17.90 0.12 -2.91
CA SER A 21 18.34 0.74 -4.17
C SER A 21 17.67 0.08 -5.38
N THR A 22 17.73 0.71 -6.56
CA THR A 22 17.24 0.08 -7.81
C THR A 22 17.88 -1.30 -8.07
N PRO A 23 19.21 -1.49 -7.93
CA PRO A 23 19.83 -2.82 -8.00
C PRO A 23 19.25 -3.84 -6.99
N ASP A 24 18.95 -3.41 -5.76
CA ASP A 24 18.33 -4.30 -4.77
C ASP A 24 16.93 -4.73 -5.19
N VAL A 25 16.13 -3.80 -5.71
CA VAL A 25 14.80 -4.12 -6.23
C VAL A 25 14.89 -5.09 -7.40
N LEU A 26 15.76 -4.86 -8.37
CA LEU A 26 15.95 -5.77 -9.52
C LEU A 26 16.34 -7.18 -9.07
N ARG A 27 17.21 -7.29 -8.06
CA ARG A 27 17.57 -8.56 -7.44
C ARG A 27 16.37 -9.22 -6.78
N LEU A 28 15.63 -8.50 -5.94
CA LEU A 28 14.45 -9.01 -5.25
C LEU A 28 13.34 -9.46 -6.21
N LEU A 29 13.12 -8.71 -7.30
CA LEU A 29 12.17 -9.06 -8.36
C LEU A 29 12.51 -10.43 -8.97
N LYS A 30 13.80 -10.69 -9.22
CA LYS A 30 14.27 -11.97 -9.75
C LYS A 30 14.19 -13.09 -8.72
N GLU A 31 14.65 -12.86 -7.49
CA GLU A 31 14.64 -13.85 -6.41
C GLU A 31 13.22 -14.31 -6.07
N ASN A 32 12.24 -13.43 -6.22
CA ASN A 32 10.83 -13.70 -5.95
C ASN A 32 10.01 -14.11 -7.18
N ASP A 33 10.63 -14.32 -8.34
CA ASP A 33 9.93 -14.62 -9.61
C ASP A 33 8.76 -13.66 -9.90
N ILE A 34 9.01 -12.36 -9.70
CA ILE A 34 8.00 -11.32 -9.92
C ILE A 34 7.82 -11.11 -11.42
N ARG A 35 6.57 -11.20 -11.87
CA ARG A 35 6.19 -11.13 -13.29
C ARG A 35 5.66 -9.76 -13.68
N PHE A 36 5.07 -9.05 -12.71
CA PHE A 36 4.48 -7.73 -12.89
C PHE A 36 4.85 -6.80 -11.74
N LEU A 37 5.03 -5.52 -12.07
CA LEU A 37 5.32 -4.47 -11.08
C LEU A 37 4.27 -3.37 -11.20
N ASN A 38 3.60 -3.10 -10.10
CA ASN A 38 2.58 -2.07 -9.97
C ASN A 38 3.21 -0.77 -9.45
N PHE A 39 3.24 0.25 -10.28
CA PHE A 39 3.68 1.59 -9.91
C PHE A 39 2.48 2.41 -9.49
N GLN A 40 2.45 2.78 -8.20
CA GLN A 40 1.29 3.37 -7.55
C GLN A 40 1.56 4.82 -7.18
N PHE A 41 0.55 5.66 -7.30
CA PHE A 41 0.56 7.04 -6.82
C PHE A 41 -0.85 7.41 -6.35
N VAL A 42 -1.00 8.58 -5.74
CA VAL A 42 -2.29 9.04 -5.19
C VAL A 42 -2.67 10.36 -5.86
N ASP A 43 -3.94 10.49 -6.25
CA ASP A 43 -4.46 11.76 -6.77
C ASP A 43 -4.85 12.73 -5.64
N ILE A 44 -5.27 13.95 -5.98
CA ILE A 44 -5.61 14.96 -4.97
C ILE A 44 -6.83 14.61 -4.11
N LEU A 45 -7.64 13.62 -4.53
CA LEU A 45 -8.81 13.14 -3.79
C LEU A 45 -8.44 11.98 -2.85
N GLY A 46 -7.17 11.59 -2.80
CA GLY A 46 -6.70 10.46 -2.00
C GLY A 46 -6.93 9.10 -2.68
N ILE A 47 -7.30 9.07 -3.96
CA ILE A 47 -7.56 7.82 -4.67
C ILE A 47 -6.24 7.26 -5.21
N THR A 48 -5.90 6.03 -4.81
CA THR A 48 -4.77 5.30 -5.36
C THR A 48 -4.98 5.00 -6.84
N LYS A 49 -4.00 5.37 -7.66
CA LYS A 49 -3.88 5.01 -9.07
C LYS A 49 -2.72 4.05 -9.24
N SER A 50 -2.74 3.24 -10.29
CA SER A 50 -1.70 2.25 -10.57
C SER A 50 -1.46 2.10 -12.08
N VAL A 51 -0.20 1.90 -12.46
CA VAL A 51 0.20 1.40 -13.78
C VAL A 51 1.02 0.14 -13.58
N GLU A 52 0.60 -0.95 -14.21
CA GLU A 52 1.32 -2.22 -14.15
C GLU A 52 2.23 -2.39 -15.37
N VAL A 53 3.46 -2.87 -15.14
CA VAL A 53 4.39 -3.21 -16.21
C VAL A 53 4.86 -4.66 -16.12
N PRO A 54 5.10 -5.34 -17.26
CA PRO A 54 5.63 -6.69 -17.26
C PRO A 54 7.14 -6.71 -16.99
N ALA A 55 7.67 -7.87 -16.58
CA ALA A 55 9.09 -8.09 -16.29
C ALA A 55 10.07 -7.60 -17.37
N SER A 56 9.67 -7.62 -18.65
CA SER A 56 10.48 -7.11 -19.76
C SER A 56 10.72 -5.59 -19.72
N GLN A 57 10.01 -4.85 -18.88
CA GLN A 57 10.12 -3.40 -18.73
C GLN A 57 10.73 -2.98 -17.38
N PHE A 58 11.11 -3.90 -16.49
CA PHE A 58 11.59 -3.56 -15.14
C PHE A 58 12.80 -2.63 -15.16
N ASP A 59 13.88 -2.99 -15.85
CA ASP A 59 15.09 -2.16 -15.93
C ASP A 59 14.78 -0.75 -16.46
N LYS A 60 14.01 -0.66 -17.54
CA LYS A 60 13.65 0.62 -18.17
C LYS A 60 12.79 1.49 -17.26
N SER A 61 11.78 0.91 -16.63
CA SER A 61 10.83 1.65 -15.79
C SER A 61 11.45 2.10 -14.46
N LEU A 62 12.32 1.29 -13.86
CA LEU A 62 13.04 1.67 -12.64
C LEU A 62 14.14 2.71 -12.89
N ASP A 63 14.78 2.68 -14.06
CA ASP A 63 15.81 3.66 -14.45
C ASP A 63 15.18 5.01 -14.87
N ARG A 64 14.24 4.96 -15.82
CA ARG A 64 13.72 6.15 -16.51
C ARG A 64 12.40 6.66 -15.96
N GLY A 65 11.71 5.88 -15.13
CA GLY A 65 10.33 6.14 -14.73
C GLY A 65 9.31 5.79 -15.83
N ILE A 66 8.05 6.14 -15.58
CA ILE A 66 6.94 5.88 -16.49
C ILE A 66 6.23 7.17 -16.83
N THR A 67 6.17 7.51 -18.12
CA THR A 67 5.42 8.66 -18.61
C THR A 67 3.94 8.35 -18.71
N PHE A 68 3.08 9.29 -18.31
CA PHE A 68 1.63 9.15 -18.42
C PHE A 68 0.95 10.51 -18.67
N ASP A 69 -0.28 10.45 -19.17
CA ASP A 69 -1.13 11.62 -19.40
C ASP A 69 -1.83 12.04 -18.09
N GLY A 70 -1.36 13.12 -17.49
CA GLY A 70 -1.91 13.72 -16.28
C GLY A 70 -3.28 14.36 -16.45
N SER A 71 -3.73 14.66 -17.67
CA SER A 71 -5.05 15.26 -17.91
C SER A 71 -6.21 14.29 -17.63
N GLY A 72 -5.92 12.99 -17.63
CA GLY A 72 -6.84 11.94 -17.21
C GLY A 72 -6.97 11.76 -15.69
N ILE A 73 -6.17 12.48 -14.89
CA ILE A 73 -6.21 12.44 -13.43
C ILE A 73 -6.89 13.71 -12.91
N GLU A 74 -7.94 13.51 -12.12
CA GLU A 74 -8.72 14.62 -11.57
C GLU A 74 -7.81 15.54 -10.74
N GLY A 75 -7.82 16.82 -11.10
CA GLY A 75 -7.07 17.86 -10.39
C GLY A 75 -5.57 17.95 -10.66
N PHE A 76 -5.02 17.15 -11.59
CA PHE A 76 -3.59 17.22 -11.93
C PHE A 76 -3.31 18.32 -12.96
N THR A 77 -3.56 18.09 -14.25
CA THR A 77 -3.17 19.04 -15.30
C THR A 77 -4.31 19.36 -16.27
N ARG A 78 -4.22 20.53 -16.89
CA ARG A 78 -5.03 20.84 -18.08
C ARG A 78 -4.39 20.15 -19.29
N VAL A 79 -5.19 19.88 -20.32
CA VAL A 79 -4.79 19.14 -21.53
C VAL A 79 -3.48 19.62 -22.18
N GLU A 80 -3.11 20.89 -22.01
CA GLU A 80 -1.92 21.49 -22.65
C GLU A 80 -0.58 21.23 -21.91
N GLU A 81 -0.61 20.66 -20.69
CA GLU A 81 0.59 20.28 -19.92
C GLU A 81 0.45 18.85 -19.34
N SER A 82 0.12 17.87 -20.19
CA SER A 82 -0.29 16.53 -19.75
C SER A 82 0.84 15.54 -19.47
N ASP A 83 2.02 15.67 -20.09
CA ASP A 83 3.07 14.64 -19.96
C ASP A 83 3.77 14.73 -18.58
N LEU A 84 3.39 13.82 -17.70
CA LEU A 84 3.97 13.63 -16.37
C LEU A 84 4.79 12.34 -16.30
N LEU A 85 5.65 12.26 -15.29
CA LEU A 85 6.54 11.14 -15.06
C LEU A 85 6.30 10.57 -13.66
N LEU A 86 6.02 9.26 -13.59
CA LEU A 86 6.09 8.51 -12.35
C LEU A 86 7.55 8.15 -12.08
N ARG A 87 8.10 8.68 -10.98
CA ARG A 87 9.42 8.34 -10.48
C ARG A 87 9.28 7.32 -9.34
N PRO A 88 9.65 6.05 -9.55
CA PRO A 88 9.49 5.04 -8.52
C PRO A 88 10.44 5.28 -7.35
N ASP A 89 9.94 5.03 -6.13
CA ASP A 89 10.72 5.06 -4.89
C ASP A 89 11.08 3.63 -4.44
N PRO A 90 12.32 3.17 -4.66
CA PRO A 90 12.72 1.80 -4.37
C PRO A 90 12.52 1.38 -2.91
N SER A 91 12.59 2.33 -1.96
CA SER A 91 12.41 2.04 -0.52
C SER A 91 11.01 1.51 -0.19
N THR A 92 10.03 1.84 -1.02
CA THR A 92 8.62 1.45 -0.87
C THR A 92 8.29 0.10 -1.53
N PHE A 93 9.28 -0.57 -2.15
CA PHE A 93 9.06 -1.83 -2.82
C PHE A 93 8.52 -2.89 -1.86
N ARG A 94 7.41 -3.55 -2.26
CA ARG A 94 6.86 -4.70 -1.55
C ARG A 94 6.42 -5.77 -2.54
N VAL A 95 6.67 -7.04 -2.20
CA VAL A 95 6.06 -8.17 -2.90
C VAL A 95 4.64 -8.32 -2.38
N LEU A 96 3.66 -8.48 -3.28
CA LEU A 96 2.28 -8.71 -2.88
C LEU A 96 2.14 -10.16 -2.34
N PRO A 97 1.47 -10.36 -1.20
CA PRO A 97 1.37 -11.69 -0.58
C PRO A 97 0.37 -12.61 -1.28
N TRP A 98 -0.39 -12.10 -2.24
CA TRP A 98 -1.30 -12.87 -3.10
C TRP A 98 -0.81 -12.94 -4.54
N GLU A 99 -1.31 -13.94 -5.26
CA GLU A 99 -1.06 -14.11 -6.69
C GLU A 99 -2.31 -13.75 -7.50
N GLN A 100 -2.09 -13.23 -8.70
CA GLN A 100 -3.16 -13.01 -9.67
C GLN A 100 -2.94 -13.94 -10.86
N SER A 101 -3.90 -14.80 -11.15
CA SER A 101 -3.81 -15.80 -12.23
C SER A 101 -2.54 -16.68 -12.14
N GLY A 102 -2.09 -17.01 -10.92
CA GLY A 102 -0.88 -17.78 -10.67
C GLY A 102 0.42 -17.04 -10.99
N GLN A 103 0.40 -15.70 -11.01
CA GLN A 103 1.57 -14.87 -11.22
C GLN A 103 1.80 -13.98 -10.00
N ARG A 104 3.06 -13.86 -9.60
CA ARG A 104 3.48 -13.00 -8.49
C ARG A 104 3.73 -11.58 -8.99
N SER A 105 3.31 -10.61 -8.18
CA SER A 105 3.45 -9.19 -8.48
C SER A 105 4.11 -8.43 -7.33
N GLY A 106 4.83 -7.38 -7.67
CA GLY A 106 5.34 -6.40 -6.71
C GLY A 106 4.59 -5.08 -6.84
N ARG A 107 4.72 -4.21 -5.85
CA ARG A 107 4.31 -2.80 -5.91
C ARG A 107 5.44 -1.87 -5.51
N MET A 108 5.37 -0.65 -6.01
CA MET A 108 6.22 0.47 -5.59
C MET A 108 5.42 1.76 -5.66
N ILE A 109 5.58 2.62 -4.66
CA ILE A 109 5.02 3.97 -4.66
C ILE A 109 5.91 4.88 -5.50
N CYS A 110 5.29 5.79 -6.23
CA CYS A 110 5.94 6.75 -7.09
C CYS A 110 5.66 8.17 -6.62
N ASP A 111 6.65 9.04 -6.81
CA ASP A 111 6.40 10.47 -6.88
C ASP A 111 5.97 10.83 -8.30
N VAL A 112 5.17 11.89 -8.43
CA VAL A 112 4.79 12.45 -9.72
C VAL A 112 5.69 13.66 -10.01
N GLN A 113 6.29 13.66 -11.20
CA GLN A 113 7.22 14.69 -11.65
C GLN A 113 6.79 15.22 -13.01
N ARG A 114 7.28 16.41 -13.34
CA ARG A 114 7.22 16.96 -14.70
C ARG A 114 8.26 16.26 -15.59
N ALA A 115 8.08 16.33 -16.91
CA ALA A 115 8.98 15.71 -17.87
C ALA A 115 10.45 16.18 -17.77
N ASN A 116 10.70 17.38 -17.23
CA ASN A 116 12.04 17.91 -16.97
C ASN A 116 12.67 17.39 -15.66
N GLY A 117 11.98 16.51 -14.93
CA GLY A 117 12.41 15.95 -13.64
C GLY A 117 12.11 16.83 -12.43
N SER A 118 11.52 18.02 -12.61
CA SER A 118 11.08 18.83 -11.47
C SER A 118 9.85 18.20 -10.81
N GLU A 119 9.69 18.45 -9.52
CA GLU A 119 8.51 18.05 -8.77
C GLU A 119 7.22 18.59 -9.41
N PHE A 120 6.15 17.79 -9.36
CA PHE A 120 4.82 18.23 -9.77
C PHE A 120 4.05 18.74 -8.56
N GLU A 121 3.55 19.97 -8.62
CA GLU A 121 2.91 20.63 -7.47
C GLU A 121 1.60 19.96 -7.05
N GLY A 122 0.95 19.24 -7.97
CA GLY A 122 -0.27 18.47 -7.71
C GLY A 122 -0.03 17.11 -7.06
N ASP A 123 1.22 16.70 -6.82
CA ASP A 123 1.53 15.46 -6.10
C ASP A 123 1.27 15.63 -4.58
N PRO A 124 0.31 14.89 -4.00
CA PRO A 124 0.05 14.92 -2.57
C PRO A 124 1.25 14.43 -1.74
N ARG A 125 1.99 13.41 -2.21
CA ARG A 125 3.12 12.83 -1.48
C ARG A 125 4.28 13.83 -1.38
N ALA A 126 4.58 14.51 -2.48
CA ALA A 126 5.55 15.59 -2.49
C ALA A 126 5.14 16.76 -1.58
N THR A 127 3.84 17.10 -1.56
CA THR A 127 3.30 18.13 -0.66
C THR A 127 3.46 17.77 0.82
N LEU A 128 3.26 16.49 1.17
CA LEU A 128 3.52 15.99 2.51
C LEU A 128 5.02 16.09 2.87
N ARG A 129 5.92 15.67 1.96
CA ARG A 129 7.37 15.78 2.14
C ARG A 129 7.81 17.21 2.45
N ARG A 130 7.38 18.20 1.66
CA ARG A 130 7.68 19.63 1.92
C ARG A 130 7.17 20.10 3.29
N SER A 131 6.08 19.52 3.79
CA SER A 131 5.52 19.86 5.10
C SER A 131 6.36 19.29 6.24
N ILE A 132 6.86 18.06 6.08
CA ILE A 132 7.78 17.41 7.04
C ILE A 132 9.11 18.16 7.10
N GLU A 133 9.66 18.55 5.95
CA GLU A 133 10.91 19.32 5.86
C GLU A 133 10.82 20.63 6.66
N LYS A 134 9.72 21.38 6.52
CA LYS A 134 9.47 22.60 7.31
C LYS A 134 9.40 22.36 8.82
N LEU A 135 8.92 21.19 9.25
CA LEU A 135 8.93 20.81 10.66
C LEU A 135 10.35 20.50 11.13
N SER A 136 11.11 19.77 10.31
CA SER A 136 12.51 19.42 10.57
C SER A 136 13.41 20.65 10.67
N GLU A 137 13.26 21.65 9.79
CA GLU A 137 13.97 22.93 9.84
C GLU A 137 13.75 23.69 11.15
N ARG A 138 12.65 23.42 11.84
CA ARG A 138 12.30 24.00 13.15
C ARG A 138 12.73 23.12 14.33
N GLY A 139 13.40 22.00 14.06
CA GLY A 139 13.88 21.05 15.06
C GLY A 139 12.83 20.02 15.52
N TYR A 140 11.76 19.82 14.77
CA TYR A 140 10.73 18.81 15.09
C TYR A 140 10.85 17.57 14.21
N THR A 141 10.59 16.41 14.79
CA THR A 141 10.40 15.15 14.07
C THR A 141 8.91 14.81 14.04
N ALA A 142 8.36 14.58 12.85
CA ALA A 142 6.97 14.17 12.70
C ALA A 142 6.85 12.64 12.79
N GLN A 143 5.77 12.16 13.39
CA GLN A 143 5.36 10.75 13.40
C GLN A 143 3.84 10.71 13.22
N ILE A 144 3.33 9.73 12.48
CA ILE A 144 1.89 9.51 12.29
C ILE A 144 1.53 8.11 12.77
N GLY A 145 0.55 8.02 13.66
CA GLY A 145 -0.19 6.80 13.93
C GLY A 145 -1.55 6.87 13.24
N ALA A 146 -1.97 5.75 12.66
CA ALA A 146 -3.27 5.63 11.99
C ALA A 146 -4.08 4.52 12.65
N GLU A 147 -5.34 4.83 12.91
CA GLU A 147 -6.40 3.88 13.24
C GLU A 147 -7.36 3.89 12.04
N VAL A 148 -7.50 2.74 11.38
CA VAL A 148 -8.35 2.62 10.20
C VAL A 148 -9.60 1.85 10.58
N GLU A 149 -10.69 2.60 10.74
CA GLU A 149 -12.03 2.04 10.88
C GLU A 149 -12.66 1.76 9.50
N PHE A 150 -13.31 0.60 9.35
CA PHE A 150 -13.98 0.19 8.12
C PHE A 150 -15.16 -0.72 8.39
N TYR A 151 -16.02 -0.91 7.37
CA TYR A 151 -17.19 -1.78 7.45
C TYR A 151 -17.04 -3.00 6.54
N LEU A 152 -17.46 -4.17 7.04
CA LEU A 152 -17.63 -5.38 6.24
C LEU A 152 -19.10 -5.55 5.84
N THR A 153 -19.34 -5.69 4.54
CA THR A 153 -20.68 -5.90 3.97
C THR A 153 -20.73 -7.22 3.21
N ASP A 154 -21.86 -7.93 3.31
CA ASP A 154 -22.07 -9.15 2.54
C ASP A 154 -22.50 -8.81 1.10
N PRO A 155 -21.70 -9.17 0.08
CA PRO A 155 -22.01 -8.84 -1.32
C PRO A 155 -23.30 -9.50 -1.82
N ARG A 156 -23.80 -10.54 -1.13
CA ARG A 156 -25.09 -11.19 -1.46
C ARG A 156 -26.30 -10.31 -1.10
N ASN A 157 -26.11 -9.27 -0.29
CA ASN A 157 -27.17 -8.33 0.07
C ASN A 157 -27.48 -7.29 -1.03
N GLY A 158 -26.75 -7.31 -2.15
CA GLY A 158 -26.94 -6.37 -3.26
C GLY A 158 -26.37 -4.98 -2.96
N HIS A 159 -26.87 -3.94 -3.66
CA HIS A 159 -26.50 -2.54 -3.41
C HIS A 159 -27.11 -1.96 -2.13
N ASP A 160 -28.04 -2.68 -1.52
CA ASP A 160 -28.37 -2.44 -0.12
C ASP A 160 -27.17 -2.93 0.67
N HIS A 161 -26.26 -2.01 0.99
CA HIS A 161 -25.12 -2.14 1.90
C HIS A 161 -25.57 -2.48 3.34
N ASN A 162 -26.52 -3.40 3.48
CA ASN A 162 -26.87 -4.01 4.74
C ASN A 162 -25.59 -4.65 5.26
N ILE A 163 -25.02 -3.92 6.22
CA ILE A 163 -23.99 -4.36 7.15
C ILE A 163 -24.27 -5.82 7.48
N SER A 164 -23.19 -6.60 7.39
CA SER A 164 -23.15 -8.03 7.60
C SER A 164 -23.97 -8.53 8.80
N SER A 165 -24.20 -9.84 8.82
CA SER A 165 -24.85 -10.61 9.89
C SER A 165 -24.32 -10.38 11.32
N ALA A 166 -23.22 -9.64 11.50
CA ALA A 166 -22.71 -9.11 12.76
C ALA A 166 -23.56 -7.98 13.38
N LYS A 167 -24.86 -7.89 13.09
CA LYS A 167 -25.81 -6.95 13.74
C LYS A 167 -25.83 -7.03 15.28
N ARG A 168 -25.19 -8.04 15.88
CA ARG A 168 -25.19 -8.31 17.32
C ARG A 168 -23.86 -8.03 18.01
N ALA A 169 -22.76 -7.95 17.27
CA ALA A 169 -21.46 -7.63 17.86
C ALA A 169 -21.32 -6.12 18.00
N GLY A 170 -20.73 -5.70 19.10
CA GLY A 170 -20.34 -4.34 19.40
C GLY A 170 -18.86 -4.24 19.74
N TYR A 171 -18.52 -3.15 20.42
CA TYR A 171 -17.14 -2.80 20.70
C TYR A 171 -16.42 -3.88 21.51
N PHE A 172 -15.34 -4.43 20.93
CA PHE A 172 -14.49 -5.49 21.50
C PHE A 172 -15.17 -6.84 21.78
N ASP A 173 -16.35 -7.08 21.21
CA ASP A 173 -16.99 -8.39 21.38
C ASP A 173 -16.17 -9.49 20.67
N PRO A 174 -15.97 -10.65 21.33
CA PRO A 174 -15.27 -11.79 20.73
C PRO A 174 -16.24 -12.72 19.99
N LEU A 175 -15.73 -13.83 19.46
CA LEU A 175 -16.56 -14.98 19.10
C LEU A 175 -17.38 -15.50 20.32
N PRO A 176 -18.63 -15.98 20.12
CA PRO A 176 -19.32 -16.18 18.84
C PRO A 176 -20.06 -14.96 18.27
N GLU A 177 -20.07 -13.83 18.97
CA GLU A 177 -20.73 -12.59 18.55
C GLU A 177 -20.04 -11.98 17.33
N ASP A 178 -18.72 -11.79 17.40
CA ASP A 178 -17.89 -11.30 16.29
C ASP A 178 -17.46 -12.44 15.37
N ARG A 179 -18.32 -12.76 14.40
CA ARG A 179 -18.01 -13.77 13.37
C ARG A 179 -17.03 -13.30 12.32
N GLU A 180 -16.78 -12.00 12.24
CA GLU A 180 -15.95 -11.36 11.23
C GLU A 180 -14.49 -11.24 11.67
N GLU A 181 -14.20 -11.63 12.93
CA GLU A 181 -12.84 -11.82 13.46
C GLU A 181 -11.95 -12.63 12.50
N VAL A 182 -12.50 -13.64 11.81
CA VAL A 182 -11.75 -14.47 10.86
C VAL A 182 -11.24 -13.65 9.66
N ALA A 183 -12.12 -12.87 9.03
CA ALA A 183 -11.75 -12.02 7.90
C ALA A 183 -10.75 -10.94 8.34
N ARG A 184 -10.99 -10.34 9.51
CA ARG A 184 -10.12 -9.32 10.08
C ARG A 184 -8.73 -9.88 10.42
N ARG A 185 -8.66 -11.11 10.94
CA ARG A 185 -7.39 -11.82 11.18
C ARG A 185 -6.63 -12.08 9.87
N GLU A 186 -7.31 -12.48 8.80
CA GLU A 186 -6.68 -12.64 7.48
C GLU A 186 -6.12 -11.33 6.95
N MET A 187 -6.82 -10.20 7.14
CA MET A 187 -6.31 -8.87 6.79
C MET A 187 -5.02 -8.53 7.53
N VAL A 188 -4.97 -8.79 8.84
CA VAL A 188 -3.76 -8.57 9.66
C VAL A 188 -2.59 -9.40 9.11
N VAL A 189 -2.79 -10.68 8.79
CA VAL A 189 -1.75 -11.53 8.19
C VAL A 189 -1.22 -10.94 6.87
N MET A 190 -2.09 -10.41 6.02
CA MET A 190 -1.69 -9.79 4.75
C MET A 190 -0.95 -8.47 4.97
N LEU A 191 -1.36 -7.67 5.95
CA LEU A 191 -0.69 -6.42 6.34
C LEU A 191 0.71 -6.69 6.89
N GLU A 192 0.86 -7.66 7.79
CA GLU A 192 2.17 -8.08 8.32
C GLU A 192 3.08 -8.62 7.21
N ALA A 193 2.55 -9.38 6.26
CA ALA A 193 3.31 -9.86 5.09
C ALA A 193 3.77 -8.72 4.16
N LEU A 194 3.09 -7.56 4.19
CA LEU A 194 3.50 -6.33 3.51
C LEU A 194 4.46 -5.46 4.35
N GLY A 195 4.79 -5.90 5.56
CA GLY A 195 5.71 -5.22 6.47
C GLY A 195 5.07 -4.15 7.36
N PHE A 196 3.75 -4.16 7.52
CA PHE A 196 3.09 -3.31 8.52
C PHE A 196 3.25 -3.91 9.92
N GLU A 197 3.50 -3.06 10.91
CA GLU A 197 3.42 -3.43 12.32
C GLU A 197 2.03 -3.09 12.84
N VAL A 198 1.17 -4.11 12.95
CA VAL A 198 -0.19 -3.99 13.47
C VAL A 198 -0.14 -4.09 15.00
N GLU A 199 -0.64 -3.07 15.71
CA GLU A 199 -0.66 -3.05 17.17
C GLU A 199 -1.91 -3.77 17.73
N SER A 200 -3.06 -3.52 17.12
CA SER A 200 -4.33 -4.13 17.53
C SER A 200 -5.33 -4.21 16.39
N SER A 201 -6.33 -5.08 16.59
CA SER A 201 -7.45 -5.20 15.70
C SER A 201 -8.69 -5.69 16.44
N HIS A 202 -9.84 -5.07 16.19
CA HIS A 202 -11.05 -5.33 16.96
C HIS A 202 -12.34 -5.06 16.18
N HIS A 203 -13.45 -5.61 16.70
CA HIS A 203 -14.78 -5.13 16.34
C HIS A 203 -15.02 -3.77 16.99
N ASP A 204 -15.61 -2.85 16.24
CA ASP A 204 -15.87 -1.48 16.69
C ASP A 204 -17.36 -1.27 17.03
N ARG A 205 -17.79 -0.04 17.28
CA ARG A 205 -19.12 0.28 17.84
C ARG A 205 -20.26 0.02 16.86
N GLY A 206 -20.03 0.30 15.58
CA GLY A 206 -21.01 0.05 14.52
C GLY A 206 -21.16 -1.45 14.25
N ALA A 207 -22.37 -1.87 13.92
CA ALA A 207 -22.56 -3.23 13.41
C ALA A 207 -21.63 -3.46 12.22
N GLY A 208 -20.92 -4.60 12.18
CA GLY A 208 -19.95 -4.92 11.13
C GLY A 208 -18.86 -3.86 10.91
N GLN A 209 -18.63 -3.00 11.90
CA GLN A 209 -17.54 -2.03 11.91
C GLN A 209 -16.34 -2.67 12.58
N HIS A 210 -15.16 -2.42 12.04
CA HIS A 210 -13.91 -2.96 12.53
C HIS A 210 -12.84 -1.86 12.56
N GLY A 211 -11.89 -2.01 13.48
CA GLY A 211 -10.69 -1.19 13.58
C GLY A 211 -9.43 -2.04 13.41
N ILE A 212 -8.43 -1.47 12.76
CA ILE A 212 -7.04 -1.95 12.77
C ILE A 212 -6.13 -0.76 13.09
N ASP A 213 -5.30 -0.94 14.11
CA ASP A 213 -4.36 0.06 14.61
C ASP A 213 -2.95 -0.26 14.16
N PHE A 214 -2.24 0.76 13.69
CA PHE A 214 -0.87 0.63 13.22
C PHE A 214 0.10 1.34 14.14
N ARG A 215 1.27 0.74 14.32
CA ARG A 215 2.41 1.40 14.95
C ARG A 215 2.68 2.72 14.23
N HIS A 216 2.96 3.77 14.99
CA HIS A 216 3.34 5.05 14.38
C HIS A 216 4.65 4.92 13.58
N SER A 217 4.75 5.65 12.49
CA SER A 217 5.94 5.69 11.65
C SER A 217 6.27 7.11 11.17
N ASP A 218 7.37 7.22 10.43
CA ASP A 218 7.58 8.38 9.57
C ASP A 218 6.36 8.56 8.64
N PRO A 219 5.96 9.81 8.33
CA PRO A 219 4.77 10.05 7.51
C PRO A 219 4.86 9.61 6.02
N LEU A 220 6.04 9.25 5.49
CA LEU A 220 6.26 8.96 4.05
C LEU A 220 6.48 7.49 3.66
#